data_AF-A0A6V7IKF3-F1
#
_entry.id   AF-A0A6V7IKF3-F1
#
_cell.length_a   1.000
_cell.length_b   1.000
_cell.length_c   1.000
_cell.angle_alpha   90.00
_cell.angle_beta   90.00
_cell.angle_gamma   90.00
#
_symmetry.space_group_name_H-M   'P 1'
#
loop_
_entity.id
_entity.type
_entity.pdbx_description
1 polymer ?
#
loop_
_entity_poly.entity_id
_entity_poly.type
_entity_poly.pdbx_seq_one_letter_code
_entity_poly.pdbx_strand_id
1 'polypeptide(L)' 'NEEKGFRRLTPKQNVGLKYAGVVLSLQKIEKDEEGKVIGLLVKQEPLNDKNKPKAFIHWVAKPKIASIRLYERL' A
#
# COMPACT_ATOMS: atom_id res chain seq x y z
N ASN A 1 9.13 -0.45 -16.18
CA ASN A 1 7.95 -1.03 -16.84
C ASN A 1 6.87 -1.29 -15.81
N GLU A 2 5.68 -0.73 -15.98
CA GLU A 2 4.53 -1.05 -15.13
C GLU A 2 3.99 -2.43 -15.53
N GLU A 3 3.93 -3.35 -14.58
CA GLU A 3 3.44 -4.71 -14.83
C GLU A 3 1.93 -4.66 -15.15
N LYS A 4 1.57 -5.17 -16.33
CA LYS A 4 0.17 -5.21 -16.78
C LYS A 4 -0.64 -6.09 -15.82
N GLY A 5 -1.43 -5.45 -14.97
CA GLY A 5 -2.28 -6.14 -13.98
C GLY A 5 -1.96 -5.82 -12.53
N PHE A 6 -0.90 -5.06 -12.22
CA PHE A 6 -0.60 -4.64 -10.86
C PHE A 6 -1.65 -3.64 -10.33
N ARG A 7 -2.42 -4.04 -9.32
CA ARG A 7 -3.54 -3.24 -8.76
C ARG A 7 -3.25 -2.54 -7.43
N ARG A 8 -2.06 -2.72 -6.84
CA ARG A 8 -1.70 -2.10 -5.55
C ARG A 8 -1.10 -0.70 -5.75
N LEU A 9 -0.61 -0.08 -4.68
CA LEU A 9 -0.09 1.30 -4.69
C LEU A 9 1.11 1.43 -5.64
N THR A 10 1.07 2.45 -6.51
CA THR A 10 2.21 2.88 -7.35
C THR A 10 2.28 4.41 -7.37
N PRO A 11 3.35 5.03 -7.91
CA PRO A 11 3.39 6.48 -8.09
C PRO A 11 2.25 7.07 -8.92
N LYS A 12 1.61 6.27 -9.80
CA LYS A 12 0.51 6.73 -10.67
C LYS A 12 -0.85 6.13 -10.31
N GLN A 13 -0.91 5.29 -9.27
CA GLN A 13 -2.11 4.55 -8.93
C GLN A 13 -2.34 4.58 -7.43
N ASN A 14 -3.53 5.03 -7.03
CA ASN A 14 -3.97 5.01 -5.65
C ASN A 14 -4.36 3.60 -5.18
N VAL A 15 -4.49 3.45 -3.86
CA VAL A 15 -4.98 2.21 -3.25
C VAL A 15 -5.93 2.53 -2.11
N GLY A 16 -6.95 1.70 -1.91
CA GLY A 16 -7.83 1.81 -0.74
C GLY A 16 -7.27 1.05 0.44
N LEU A 17 -7.50 1.56 1.65
CA LEU A 17 -7.31 0.77 2.87
C LEU A 17 -8.58 -0.01 3.19
N LYS A 18 -8.47 -1.34 3.31
CA LYS A 18 -9.61 -2.21 3.57
C LYS A 18 -10.30 -1.81 4.88
N TYR A 19 -11.62 -1.59 4.82
CA TYR A 19 -12.48 -1.20 5.95
C TYR A 19 -12.16 0.13 6.64
N ALA A 20 -11.26 0.95 6.09
CA ALA A 20 -10.90 2.24 6.68
C ALA A 20 -11.64 3.43 6.04
N GLY A 21 -12.30 3.24 4.89
CA GLY A 21 -13.02 4.32 4.19
C GLY A 21 -12.11 5.40 3.60
N VAL A 22 -10.84 5.08 3.34
CA VAL A 22 -9.85 6.04 2.81
C VAL A 22 -9.10 5.48 1.60
N VAL A 23 -8.64 6.42 0.77
CA VAL A 23 -7.81 6.19 -0.41
C VAL A 23 -6.45 6.87 -0.21
N LEU A 24 -5.37 6.17 -0.52
CA LEU A 24 -4.00 6.64 -0.40
C LEU A 24 -3.37 6.87 -1.77
N SER A 25 -2.69 8.00 -1.92
CA SER A 25 -1.90 8.35 -3.10
C SER A 25 -0.44 8.64 -2.69
N LEU A 26 0.52 8.02 -3.37
CA LEU A 26 1.94 8.17 -3.06
C LEU A 26 2.40 9.62 -3.30
N GLN A 27 3.14 10.18 -2.33
CA GLN A 27 3.77 11.49 -2.44
C GLN A 27 5.28 11.37 -2.54
N LYS A 28 5.89 10.57 -1.66
CA LYS A 28 7.35 10.40 -1.61
C LYS A 28 7.70 8.99 -1.17
N ILE A 29 8.76 8.45 -1.78
CA ILE A 29 9.41 7.22 -1.35
C ILE A 29 10.62 7.62 -0.52
N GLU A 30 10.70 7.13 0.70
CA GLU A 30 11.86 7.33 1.56
C GLU A 30 12.78 6.13 1.45
N LYS A 31 14.07 6.41 1.22
CA LYS A 31 15.11 5.41 1.02
C LYS A 31 16.26 5.67 1.99
N ASP A 32 16.90 4.60 2.43
CA ASP A 32 18.17 4.69 3.15
C ASP A 32 19.35 4.94 2.19
N GLU A 33 20.56 5.01 2.74
CA GLU A 33 21.80 5.26 2.01
C GLU A 33 22.11 4.18 0.95
N GLU A 34 21.61 2.96 1.16
CA GLU A 34 21.74 1.82 0.23
C GLU A 34 20.63 1.82 -0.84
N GLY A 35 19.70 2.79 -0.78
CA GLY A 35 18.60 2.93 -1.72
C GLY A 35 17.40 2.01 -1.46
N LYS A 36 17.38 1.30 -0.32
CA LYS A 36 16.27 0.44 0.09
C LYS A 36 15.13 1.29 0.62
N VAL A 37 13.90 0.92 0.24
CA VAL A 37 12.69 1.63 0.69
C VAL A 37 12.44 1.37 2.17
N ILE A 38 12.46 2.43 2.97
CA ILE A 38 12.23 2.38 4.43
C ILE A 38 10.89 3.00 4.84
N GLY A 39 10.28 3.81 3.97
CA GLY A 39 9.04 4.51 4.26
C GLY A 39 8.36 5.02 3.01
N LEU A 40 7.05 5.26 3.13
CA LEU A 40 6.24 5.88 2.09
C LEU A 40 5.46 7.04 2.72
N LEU A 41 5.66 8.24 2.20
CA LEU A 41 4.79 9.38 2.51
C LEU A 41 3.61 9.34 1.54
N VAL A 42 2.40 9.35 2.08
CA VAL A 42 1.16 9.24 1.31
C VAL A 42 0.20 10.38 1.67
N LYS A 43 -0.60 10.79 0.68
CA LYS A 43 -1.77 11.64 0.91
C LYS A 43 -2.97 10.72 1.16
N GLN A 44 -3.73 11.01 2.21
CA GLN A 44 -4.99 10.32 2.52
C GLN A 44 -6.18 11.19 2.12
N GLU A 45 -7.17 10.59 1.47
CA GLU A 45 -8.46 11.21 1.15
C GLU A 45 -9.61 10.28 1.51
N PRO A 46 -10.79 10.79 1.94
CA PRO A 46 -11.98 9.97 2.13
C PRO A 46 -12.39 9.27 0.84
N LEU A 47 -12.79 8.00 0.94
CA LEU A 47 -13.34 7.24 -0.17
C LEU A 47 -14.69 7.84 -0.61
N ASN A 48 -14.85 8.03 -1.91
CA ASN A 48 -16.07 8.45 -2.57
C ASN A 48 -16.17 7.80 -3.97
N ASP A 49 -17.30 8.00 -4.65
CA ASP A 49 -17.54 7.38 -5.96
C ASP A 49 -16.57 7.84 -7.05
N LYS A 50 -16.00 9.05 -6.93
CA LYS A 50 -15.08 9.63 -7.91
C LYS A 50 -13.64 9.13 -7.76
N ASN A 51 -13.23 8.72 -6.55
CA ASN A 51 -11.85 8.31 -6.27
C ASN A 51 -11.69 6.81 -5.96
N LYS A 52 -12.68 5.99 -6.34
CA LYS A 52 -12.69 4.55 -6.09
C LYS A 52 -11.43 3.86 -6.64
N PRO A 53 -10.61 3.20 -5.78
CA PRO A 53 -9.35 2.60 -6.20
C PRO A 53 -9.55 1.26 -6.90
N LYS A 54 -8.54 0.82 -7.66
CA LYS A 54 -8.57 -0.48 -8.36
C LYS A 54 -8.45 -1.69 -7.44
N ALA A 55 -7.93 -1.49 -6.23
CA ALA A 55 -7.85 -2.52 -5.19
C ALA A 55 -7.85 -1.89 -3.79
N PHE A 56 -8.17 -2.75 -2.82
CA PHE A 56 -8.03 -2.47 -1.40
C PHE A 56 -6.97 -3.41 -0.80
N ILE A 57 -6.08 -2.87 0.02
CA ILE A 57 -5.04 -3.64 0.71
C ILE A 57 -5.31 -3.73 2.22
N HIS A 58 -4.78 -4.78 2.84
CA HIS A 58 -4.74 -4.94 4.28
C HIS A 58 -3.73 -3.97 4.90
N TRP A 59 -3.97 -3.58 6.15
CA TRP A 59 -3.17 -2.60 6.89
C TRP A 59 -3.30 -2.83 8.39
N VAL A 60 -2.37 -2.25 9.16
CA VAL A 60 -2.37 -2.28 10.63
C VAL A 60 -1.94 -0.92 11.16
N ALA A 61 -2.76 -0.29 12.01
CA ALA A 61 -2.46 1.04 12.58
C ALA A 61 -1.33 1.02 13.61
N LYS A 62 -1.38 0.02 14.52
CA LYS A 62 -0.44 -0.16 15.62
C LYS A 62 0.11 -1.59 15.53
N PRO A 63 1.15 -1.82 14.71
CA PRO A 63 1.67 -3.16 14.50
C PRO A 63 2.25 -3.73 15.81
N LYS A 64 2.09 -5.05 15.98
CA LYS A 64 2.77 -5.83 17.03
C LYS A 64 3.79 -6.75 16.38
N ILE A 65 4.88 -7.03 17.09
CA ILE A 65 5.90 -7.96 16.64
C ILE A 65 5.32 -9.38 16.69
N ALA A 66 5.45 -10.11 15.59
CA ALA A 66 4.98 -11.49 15.47
C ALA A 66 5.92 -12.29 14.57
N SER A 67 5.98 -13.60 14.79
CA SER A 67 6.66 -14.55 13.90
C SER A 67 5.63 -15.18 12.97
N ILE A 68 5.93 -15.22 11.66
CA ILE A 68 5.05 -15.77 10.63
C ILE A 68 5.77 -16.99 10.03
N ARG A 69 5.09 -18.14 9.98
CA ARG A 69 5.61 -19.37 9.33
C ARG A 69 4.84 -19.60 8.04
N LEU A 70 5.54 -19.52 6.91
CA LEU A 70 5.00 -19.81 5.59
C LEU A 70 5.36 -21.25 5.25
N TYR A 71 4.35 -22.07 4.97
CA TYR A 71 4.53 -23.47 4.58
C TYR A 71 4.04 -23.65 3.14
N GLU A 72 4.79 -24.41 2.36
CA GLU A 72 4.43 -24.81 0.99
C GLU A 72 4.07 -26.29 0.96
N ARG A 73 3.60 -26.78 -0.18
CA ARG A 73 3.32 -28.22 -0.36
C ARG A 73 4.58 -29.03 -0.05
N LEU A 74 4.43 -30.04 0.81
CA LEU A 74 5.47 -30.99 1.19
C LEU A 74 5.94 -31.81 -0.02
#